data_AF-A0A8H4WNA7-F1
#
_entry.id   AF-A0A8H4WNA7-F1
#
_cell.length_a   1.000
_cell.length_b   1.000
_cell.length_c   1.000
_cell.angle_alpha   90.00
_cell.angle_beta   90.00
_cell.angle_gamma   90.00
#
_symmetry.space_group_name_H-M   'P 1'
#
loop_
_entity.id
_entity.type
_entity.pdbx_description
1 polymer ?
#
loop_
_entity_poly.entity_id
_entity_poly.type
_entity_poly.pdbx_seq_one_letter_code
_entity_poly.pdbx_strand_id
1 'polypeptide(L)'
;MPDNVYRIAKKKDIQDVKAYLRSAKTNDFAPPAWGHGRWLYGHGEGRSTSRETYHIGFMIQSDDDHHITCLFIRVRGTNRKLVAKDSVTEKDWGAEQPSPEEVLMFYKKEWGVDDSGDEDNKD
;
A
#
# COMPACT_ATOMS: atom_id res chain seq x y z
N MET A 1 1.26 -10.28 16.95
CA MET A 1 1.58 -9.09 17.77
C MET A 1 0.32 -8.22 17.83
N PRO A 2 -0.13 -7.79 19.02
CA PRO A 2 -1.34 -6.99 19.13
C PRO A 2 -1.11 -5.58 18.56
N ASP A 3 -2.05 -5.14 17.72
CA ASP A 3 -2.49 -3.75 17.54
C ASP A 3 -1.48 -2.68 17.13
N ASN A 4 -0.44 -3.01 16.34
CA ASN A 4 0.30 -1.96 15.64
C ASN A 4 -0.49 -1.48 14.41
N VAL A 5 -1.66 -0.91 14.68
CA VAL A 5 -2.65 -0.42 13.71
C VAL A 5 -2.75 1.09 13.79
N TYR A 6 -3.00 1.72 12.66
CA TYR A 6 -3.36 3.12 12.54
C TYR A 6 -4.77 3.20 11.99
N ARG A 7 -5.70 3.70 12.82
CA ARG A 7 -7.11 3.85 12.44
C ARG A 7 -7.30 5.17 11.72
N ILE A 8 -7.79 5.09 10.49
CA ILE A 8 -8.19 6.23 9.68
C ILE A 8 -9.50 6.75 10.25
N ALA A 9 -9.44 7.88 10.94
CA ALA A 9 -10.59 8.46 11.65
C ALA A 9 -10.95 9.86 11.14
N LYS A 10 -10.02 10.53 10.44
CA LYS A 10 -10.20 11.90 9.98
C LYS A 10 -10.23 11.95 8.45
N LYS A 11 -10.95 12.93 7.92
CA LYS A 11 -10.97 13.23 6.48
C LYS A 11 -9.57 13.47 5.91
N LYS A 12 -8.68 14.07 6.70
CA LYS A 12 -7.28 14.28 6.31
C LYS A 12 -6.54 12.97 6.06
N ASP A 13 -6.68 11.98 6.94
CA ASP A 13 -6.05 10.67 6.79
C ASP A 13 -6.47 10.00 5.46
N ILE A 14 -7.75 10.11 5.11
CA ILE A 14 -8.28 9.61 3.84
C ILE A 14 -7.64 10.34 2.65
N GLN A 15 -7.53 11.67 2.71
CA GLN A 15 -6.91 12.47 1.65
C GLN A 15 -5.42 12.14 1.49
N ASP A 16 -4.72 11.91 2.59
CA ASP A 16 -3.29 11.58 2.57
C ASP A 16 -3.06 10.19 1.94
N VAL A 17 -3.90 9.18 2.25
CA VAL A 17 -3.84 7.86 1.59
C VAL A 17 -4.16 7.97 0.09
N LYS A 18 -5.19 8.73 -0.29
CA LYS A 18 -5.51 8.95 -1.71
C LYS A 18 -4.40 9.68 -2.45
N ALA A 19 -3.74 10.64 -1.80
CA ALA A 19 -2.61 11.35 -2.37
C ALA A 19 -1.45 10.37 -2.62
N TYR A 20 -1.13 9.53 -1.63
CA TYR A 20 -0.15 8.44 -1.78
C TYR A 20 -0.47 7.50 -2.94
N LEU A 21 -1.71 7.02 -3.02
CA LEU A 21 -2.10 6.08 -4.07
C LEU A 21 -2.03 6.72 -5.46
N ARG A 22 -2.31 8.01 -5.59
CA ARG A 22 -2.24 8.74 -6.86
C ARG A 22 -0.80 8.86 -7.37
N SER A 23 0.13 9.21 -6.49
CA SER A 23 1.55 9.40 -6.80
C SER A 23 2.34 8.10 -6.88
N ALA A 24 1.84 7.02 -6.28
CA ALA A 24 2.54 5.74 -6.24
C ALA A 24 2.79 5.19 -7.66
N LYS A 25 4.05 4.83 -7.95
CA LYS A 25 4.47 4.24 -9.22
C LYS A 25 4.84 2.78 -9.05
N THR A 26 4.45 1.95 -10.01
CA THR A 26 4.75 0.52 -10.01
C THR A 26 6.24 0.23 -9.95
N ASN A 27 7.05 1.03 -10.67
CA ASN A 27 8.51 0.90 -10.71
C ASN A 27 9.20 1.22 -9.37
N ASP A 28 8.54 1.95 -8.47
CA ASP A 28 9.06 2.28 -7.14
C ASP A 28 8.75 1.17 -6.11
N PHE A 29 7.86 0.24 -6.45
CA PHE A 29 7.82 -1.05 -5.77
C PHE A 29 9.01 -1.87 -6.29
N ALA A 30 10.15 -1.78 -5.58
CA ALA A 30 11.30 -2.65 -5.81
C ALA A 30 10.83 -4.11 -6.03
N PRO A 31 11.44 -4.88 -6.96
CA PRO A 31 10.92 -6.16 -7.45
C PRO A 31 10.42 -7.02 -6.28
N PRO A 32 9.21 -7.57 -6.37
CA PRO A 32 8.37 -7.88 -5.22
C PRO A 32 9.02 -8.97 -4.40
N ALA A 33 9.76 -8.57 -3.37
CA ALA A 33 10.18 -9.48 -2.33
C ALA A 33 8.91 -9.74 -1.52
N TRP A 34 8.15 -10.75 -1.90
CA TRP A 34 7.12 -11.30 -1.04
C TRP A 34 7.80 -11.92 0.16
N GLY A 35 7.43 -11.49 1.36
CA GLY A 35 8.01 -12.05 2.57
C GLY A 35 7.26 -13.30 3.00
N HIS A 36 7.92 -14.46 3.00
CA HIS A 36 7.34 -15.68 3.56
C HIS A 36 7.23 -15.53 5.09
N GLY A 37 6.00 -15.50 5.61
CA GLY A 37 5.69 -15.30 7.03
C GLY A 37 6.04 -13.92 7.59
N ARG A 38 6.35 -12.93 6.75
CA ARG A 38 6.68 -11.55 7.19
C ARG A 38 6.30 -10.50 6.16
N TRP A 39 5.96 -9.30 6.62
CA TRP A 39 5.70 -8.17 5.73
C TRP A 39 6.98 -7.58 5.16
N LEU A 40 7.00 -7.41 3.84
CA LEU A 40 7.98 -6.59 3.12
C LEU A 40 7.26 -5.39 2.49
N TYR A 41 7.87 -4.21 2.55
CA TYR A 41 7.19 -2.94 2.31
C TYR A 41 7.72 -2.28 1.04
N GLY A 42 6.85 -2.13 0.04
CA GLY A 42 7.10 -1.39 -1.18
C GLY A 42 6.76 0.10 -1.00
N HIS A 43 7.72 0.96 -1.31
CA HIS A 43 7.56 2.40 -1.18
C HIS A 43 7.26 3.00 -2.56
N GLY A 44 5.98 3.14 -2.88
CA GLY A 44 5.53 3.63 -4.19
C GLY A 44 5.87 5.10 -4.50
N GLU A 45 6.32 5.88 -3.52
CA GLU A 45 6.64 7.31 -3.65
C GLU A 45 8.15 7.61 -3.42
N GLY A 46 9.06 6.99 -4.17
CA GLY A 46 10.49 7.37 -4.16
C GLY A 46 11.17 7.48 -2.78
N ARG A 47 11.69 8.66 -2.40
CA ARG A 47 12.24 8.91 -1.05
C ARG A 47 11.54 10.11 -0.43
N SER A 48 10.61 9.87 0.48
CA SER A 48 9.99 10.95 1.26
C SER A 48 10.77 11.23 2.55
N THR A 49 11.10 12.51 2.79
CA THR A 49 11.69 13.00 4.07
C THR A 49 10.63 13.23 5.15
N SER A 50 9.36 12.93 4.83
CA SER A 50 8.25 13.06 5.77
C SER A 50 8.41 12.12 6.96
N ARG A 51 7.97 12.60 8.14
CA ARG A 51 7.89 11.78 9.36
C ARG A 51 6.86 10.66 9.25
N GLU A 52 5.96 10.79 8.27
CA GLU A 52 4.88 9.86 7.96
C GLU A 52 4.95 9.51 6.48
N THR A 53 5.10 8.22 6.19
CA THR A 53 5.18 7.70 4.83
C THR A 53 4.24 6.52 4.66
N TYR A 54 3.64 6.39 3.50
CA TYR A 54 2.71 5.31 3.20
C TYR A 54 3.38 4.23 2.37
N HIS A 55 2.94 2.98 2.54
CA HIS A 55 3.57 1.81 1.94
C HIS A 55 2.51 0.76 1.61
N ILE A 56 2.76 -0.04 0.58
CA ILE A 56 2.05 -1.30 0.35
C ILE A 56 2.95 -2.41 0.88
N GLY A 57 2.43 -3.22 1.81
CA GLY A 57 3.08 -4.41 2.31
C GLY A 57 2.68 -5.64 1.49
N PHE A 58 3.63 -6.55 1.27
CA PHE A 58 3.48 -7.82 0.55
C PHE A 58 3.97 -8.96 1.46
N MET A 59 3.17 -10.01 1.60
CA MET A 59 3.47 -11.18 2.44
C MET A 59 2.89 -12.46 1.83
N ILE A 60 3.64 -13.55 1.88
CA ILE A 60 3.11 -14.90 1.67
C ILE A 60 2.82 -15.48 3.05
N GLN A 61 1.57 -15.86 3.29
CA GLN A 61 1.17 -16.53 4.51
C GLN A 61 1.76 -17.94 4.52
N SER A 62 2.49 -18.28 5.59
CA SER A 62 3.30 -19.50 5.61
C SER A 62 2.51 -20.81 5.67
N ASP A 63 1.23 -20.76 6.03
CA ASP A 63 0.42 -21.96 6.26
C ASP A 63 -0.27 -22.47 5.00
N ASP A 64 -0.57 -21.58 4.04
CA ASP A 64 -1.36 -21.85 2.84
C ASP A 64 -0.80 -21.23 1.56
N ASP A 65 0.38 -20.59 1.64
CA ASP A 65 1.02 -19.84 0.56
C ASP A 65 0.13 -18.74 -0.05
N HIS A 66 -0.82 -18.20 0.73
CA HIS A 66 -1.66 -17.09 0.28
C HIS A 66 -0.87 -15.78 0.19
N HIS A 67 -1.06 -15.08 -0.92
CA HIS A 67 -0.48 -13.77 -1.18
C HIS A 67 -1.37 -12.70 -0.57
N ILE A 68 -0.89 -12.04 0.48
CA ILE A 68 -1.60 -10.97 1.17
C ILE A 68 -0.89 -9.65 0.94
N THR A 69 -1.69 -8.64 0.58
CA THR A 69 -1.23 -7.26 0.50
C THR A 69 -1.97 -6.39 1.50
N CYS A 70 -1.33 -5.34 1.99
CA CYS A 70 -1.96 -4.44 2.95
C CYS A 70 -1.37 -3.02 2.88
N LEU A 71 -2.18 -2.00 3.15
CA LEU A 71 -1.73 -0.62 3.29
C LEU A 71 -1.12 -0.37 4.68
N PHE A 72 0.01 0.31 4.71
CA PHE A 72 0.73 0.68 5.92
C PHE A 72 1.06 2.16 5.95
N ILE A 73 1.18 2.70 7.16
CA ILE A 73 1.81 3.99 7.43
C ILE A 73 3.04 3.76 8.32
N ARG A 74 4.17 4.33 7.93
CA ARG A 74 5.37 4.39 8.75
C ARG A 74 5.40 5.73 9.47
N VAL A 75 5.28 5.68 10.80
CA VAL A 75 5.38 6.86 11.67
C VAL A 75 6.64 6.73 12.50
N ARG A 76 7.59 7.67 12.33
CA ARG A 76 8.88 7.68 13.07
C ARG A 76 9.60 6.32 13.04
N GLY A 77 9.67 5.70 11.86
CA GLY A 77 10.34 4.41 11.67
C GLY A 77 9.52 3.17 12.02
N THR A 78 8.33 3.33 12.59
CA THR A 78 7.43 2.20 12.92
C THR A 78 6.34 2.05 11.86
N ASN A 79 6.30 0.91 11.17
CA ASN A 79 5.21 0.56 10.26
C ASN A 79 3.96 0.18 11.06
N ARG A 80 2.80 0.72 10.71
CA ARG A 80 1.49 0.42 11.31
C ARG A 80 0.51 0.05 10.21
N LYS A 81 -0.26 -1.02 10.41
CA LYS A 81 -1.29 -1.46 9.47
C LYS A 81 -2.43 -0.43 9.44
N LEU A 82 -2.83 0.01 8.25
CA LEU A 82 -3.97 0.92 8.12
C LEU A 82 -5.28 0.15 8.31
N VAL A 83 -6.22 0.79 9.02
CA VAL A 83 -7.59 0.29 9.20
C VAL A 83 -8.54 1.44 8.89
N ALA A 84 -9.39 1.26 7.89
CA ALA A 84 -10.46 2.18 7.53
C ALA A 84 -11.81 1.47 7.66
N LYS A 85 -12.85 2.20 8.10
CA LYS A 85 -14.20 1.63 8.25
C LYS A 85 -14.86 1.37 6.89
N ASP A 86 -14.63 2.26 5.93
CA ASP A 86 -15.36 2.33 4.66
C ASP A 86 -14.44 2.15 3.45
N SER A 87 -13.26 1.54 3.62
CA SER A 87 -12.29 1.32 2.54
C SER A 87 -11.44 0.08 2.81
N VAL A 88 -11.10 -0.64 1.74
CA VAL A 88 -10.25 -1.83 1.83
C VAL A 88 -8.81 -1.42 2.10
N THR A 89 -8.21 -1.96 3.16
CA THR A 89 -6.80 -1.76 3.50
C THR A 89 -5.98 -3.04 3.46
N GLU A 90 -6.60 -4.20 3.27
CA GLU A 90 -5.94 -5.50 3.15
C GLU A 90 -6.69 -6.36 2.13
N LYS A 91 -5.93 -7.10 1.32
CA LYS A 91 -6.47 -8.00 0.31
C LYS A 91 -5.66 -9.30 0.31
N ASP A 92 -6.39 -10.40 0.50
CA ASP A 92 -5.93 -11.75 0.19
C ASP A 92 -6.22 -12.06 -1.30
N TRP A 93 -5.15 -12.41 -2.02
CA TRP A 93 -5.15 -12.75 -3.45
C TRP A 93 -5.18 -14.27 -3.68
N GLY A 94 -5.07 -15.08 -2.63
CA GLY A 94 -4.97 -16.54 -2.72
C GLY A 94 -3.58 -17.01 -3.14
N ALA A 95 -3.51 -18.23 -3.67
CA ALA A 95 -2.26 -18.88 -4.05
C ALA A 95 -1.58 -18.25 -5.28
N GLU A 96 -2.34 -17.55 -6.14
CA GLU A 96 -1.78 -16.90 -7.33
C GLU A 96 -1.19 -15.53 -6.96
N GLN A 97 0.10 -15.35 -7.27
CA GLN A 97 0.82 -14.12 -6.99
C GLN A 97 0.33 -12.99 -7.92
N PRO A 98 -0.26 -11.90 -7.40
CA PRO A 98 -0.57 -10.74 -8.23
C PRO A 98 0.71 -9.98 -8.62
N SER A 99 0.67 -9.31 -9.77
CA SER A 99 1.70 -8.34 -10.14
C SER A 99 1.62 -7.09 -9.25
N PRO A 100 2.74 -6.36 -9.04
CA PRO A 100 2.70 -5.08 -8.33
C PRO A 100 1.74 -4.05 -8.95
N GLU A 101 1.56 -4.09 -10.28
CA GLU A 101 0.61 -3.25 -10.99
C GLU A 101 -0.84 -3.57 -10.62
N GLU A 102 -1.22 -4.85 -10.64
CA GLU A 102 -2.56 -5.28 -10.22
C GLU A 102 -2.86 -4.87 -8.78
N VAL A 103 -1.89 -5.00 -7.88
CA VAL A 103 -2.04 -4.58 -6.49
C VAL A 103 -2.28 -3.07 -6.36
N LEU A 104 -1.49 -2.25 -7.06
CA LEU A 104 -1.66 -0.79 -7.04
C LEU A 104 -3.01 -0.37 -7.62
N MET A 105 -3.37 -0.91 -8.78
CA MET A 105 -4.63 -0.61 -9.47
C MET A 105 -5.84 -0.98 -8.62
N PHE A 106 -5.77 -2.12 -7.92
CA PHE A 106 -6.79 -2.51 -6.95
C PHE A 106 -6.97 -1.46 -5.86
N TYR A 107 -5.90 -1.05 -5.17
CA TYR A 107 -6.03 -0.06 -4.09
C TYR A 107 -6.46 1.31 -4.61
N LYS A 108 -5.99 1.77 -5.77
CA LYS A 108 -6.47 3.01 -6.40
C LYS A 108 -7.98 2.97 -6.62
N LYS A 109 -8.49 1.88 -7.20
CA LYS A 109 -9.92 1.69 -7.43
C LYS A 109 -10.72 1.64 -6.14
N GLU A 110 -10.31 0.84 -5.16
CA GLU A 110 -11.01 0.72 -3.86
C GLU A 110 -11.03 2.03 -3.09
N TRP A 111 -10.05 2.90 -3.31
CA TRP A 111 -9.97 4.22 -2.70
C TRP A 111 -10.55 5.33 -3.57
N GLY A 112 -11.15 5.02 -4.72
CA GLY A 112 -11.71 6.00 -5.65
C GLY A 112 -10.68 7.05 -6.06
N VAL A 113 -9.50 6.59 -6.47
CA VAL A 113 -8.43 7.39 -7.07
C VAL A 113 -8.45 7.08 -8.56
N ASP A 114 -8.93 8.02 -9.36
CA ASP A 114 -8.94 7.90 -10.82
C ASP A 114 -7.53 8.08 -11.39
N ASP A 115 -7.16 7.24 -12.35
CA ASP A 115 -5.93 7.35 -13.15
C ASP A 115 -6.01 8.43 -14.24
N SER A 116 -6.86 9.45 -14.08
CA SER A 116 -6.88 10.59 -15.00
C SER A 116 -5.51 11.24 -14.97
N GLY A 117 -4.71 10.90 -15.98
CA GLY A 117 -3.27 10.98 -15.95
C GLY A 117 -2.77 12.40 -15.78
N ASP A 118 -1.69 12.51 -15.02
CA ASP A 118 -0.66 13.48 -15.33
C ASP A 118 -0.22 13.19 -16.78
N GLU A 119 -0.82 13.91 -17.74
CA GLU A 119 -0.25 14.04 -19.07
C GLU A 119 1.16 14.58 -18.88
N ASP A 120 2.15 13.71 -19.12
CA ASP A 120 3.54 14.07 -19.27
C ASP A 120 3.62 15.29 -20.19
N ASN A 121 3.86 16.45 -19.60
CA ASN A 121 4.25 17.66 -20.31
C ASN A 121 5.65 17.39 -20.90
N LYS A 122 5.67 16.77 -22.09
CA LYS A 122 6.86 16.66 -22.92
C LYS A 122 7.05 18.02 -23.61
N ASP A 123 7.88 18.86 -23.01
CA ASP A 123 8.62 19.91 -23.72
C ASP A 123 9.72 19.28 -24.60
#